data_AF-A0A0G4EQN5-F1
#
_entry.id   AF-A0A0G4EQN5-F1
#
_cell.length_a   1.000
_cell.length_b   1.000
_cell.length_c   1.000
_cell.angle_alpha   90.00
_cell.angle_beta   90.00
_cell.angle_gamma   90.00
#
_symmetry.space_group_name_H-M   'P 1'
#
loop_
_entity.id
_entity.type
_entity.pdbx_description
1 polymer ?
#
loop_
_entity_poly.entity_id
_entity_poly.type
_entity_poly.pdbx_seq_one_letter_code
_entity_poly.pdbx_strand_id
1 'polypeptide(L)'
;MSTSPGELLYACEMYGLMERVYLSMIGKPHSHIKCLFKASHDGDEFEAMMDGVAGAQGGLLFVIEDDKHHNRFACHLEGPLIPPTDPTSVLTTGCPVAFYSISGAFKEEGITKITVPHHNQRVVVAGAQEAVRAVGDRRLGKVSIGGGRLWVGVERRGTAGDLRRCCQWLTRGDLPADKTYVGSFDGPHWRDVTLAASPWFTCADLEVYKLEQAVPYSWLWLSAAASLMEGR
;
A
#
# COMPACT_ATOMS: atom_id res chain seq x y z
N MET A 1 -20.44 -17.47 19.10
CA MET A 1 -20.49 -16.07 18.64
C MET A 1 -21.08 -16.09 17.24
N SER A 2 -22.23 -15.46 17.04
CA SER A 2 -23.03 -15.55 15.81
C SER A 2 -22.77 -14.32 14.95
N THR A 3 -21.95 -14.45 13.91
CA THR A 3 -21.85 -13.47 12.81
C THR A 3 -23.15 -13.52 12.02
N SER A 4 -23.89 -12.42 11.99
CA SER A 4 -25.17 -12.40 11.26
C SER A 4 -24.92 -12.38 9.74
N PRO A 5 -25.79 -12.99 8.92
CA PRO A 5 -25.67 -12.96 7.46
C PRO A 5 -25.57 -11.55 6.86
N GLY A 6 -26.06 -10.52 7.58
CA GLY A 6 -25.98 -9.12 7.16
C GLY A 6 -24.58 -8.50 7.25
N GLU A 7 -23.73 -8.94 8.18
CA GLU A 7 -22.34 -8.46 8.29
C GLU A 7 -21.45 -9.02 7.18
N LEU A 8 -21.70 -10.27 6.76
CA LEU A 8 -21.04 -10.89 5.62
C LEU A 8 -21.49 -10.24 4.30
N LEU A 9 -22.78 -9.90 4.16
CA LEU A 9 -23.29 -9.21 2.98
C LEU A 9 -22.74 -7.77 2.89
N TYR A 10 -22.66 -7.05 4.03
CA TYR A 10 -22.04 -5.73 4.10
C TYR A 10 -20.54 -5.78 3.79
N ALA A 11 -19.81 -6.78 4.29
CA ALA A 11 -18.42 -6.99 3.93
C ALA A 11 -18.28 -7.30 2.43
N CYS A 12 -19.06 -8.23 1.86
CA CYS A 12 -18.97 -8.59 0.44
C CYS A 12 -19.35 -7.44 -0.50
N GLU A 13 -20.40 -6.65 -0.16
CA GLU A 13 -20.77 -5.47 -0.93
C GLU A 13 -19.72 -4.36 -0.78
N MET A 14 -19.23 -4.10 0.43
CA MET A 14 -18.19 -3.09 0.66
C MET A 14 -16.87 -3.48 -0.01
N TYR A 15 -16.40 -4.73 0.07
CA TYR A 15 -15.15 -5.16 -0.57
C TYR A 15 -15.30 -5.20 -2.10
N GLY A 16 -16.43 -5.66 -2.64
CA GLY A 16 -16.67 -5.69 -4.09
C GLY A 16 -16.88 -4.30 -4.71
N LEU A 17 -17.60 -3.40 -4.03
CA LEU A 17 -17.73 -2.00 -4.45
C LEU A 17 -16.42 -1.23 -4.24
N MET A 18 -15.71 -1.43 -3.14
CA MET A 18 -14.40 -0.82 -2.90
C MET A 18 -13.37 -1.27 -3.94
N GLU A 19 -13.35 -2.55 -4.28
CA GLU A 19 -12.53 -3.07 -5.37
C GLU A 19 -12.85 -2.33 -6.68
N ARG A 20 -14.12 -2.30 -7.11
CA ARG A 20 -14.51 -1.63 -8.36
C ARG A 20 -14.25 -0.12 -8.36
N VAL A 21 -14.52 0.56 -7.25
CA VAL A 21 -14.29 2.00 -7.10
C VAL A 21 -12.80 2.28 -7.13
N TYR A 22 -12.00 1.57 -6.34
CA TYR A 22 -10.54 1.71 -6.33
C TYR A 22 -9.94 1.43 -7.71
N LEU A 23 -10.32 0.31 -8.33
CA LEU A 23 -9.87 -0.08 -9.66
C LEU A 23 -10.23 0.96 -10.72
N SER A 24 -11.42 1.54 -10.65
CA SER A 24 -11.83 2.64 -11.53
C SER A 24 -10.98 3.90 -11.29
N MET A 25 -10.72 4.25 -10.02
CA MET A 25 -9.90 5.41 -9.65
C MET A 25 -8.45 5.33 -10.11
N ILE A 26 -7.89 4.13 -10.18
CA ILE A 26 -6.53 3.91 -10.69
C ILE A 26 -6.49 3.65 -12.20
N GLY A 27 -7.63 3.76 -12.90
CA GLY A 27 -7.73 3.53 -14.35
C GLY A 27 -7.61 2.06 -14.76
N LYS A 28 -7.88 1.12 -13.85
CA LYS A 28 -7.79 -0.34 -14.06
C LYS A 28 -9.14 -1.05 -13.77
N PRO A 29 -10.29 -0.60 -14.32
CA PRO A 29 -11.62 -1.13 -13.97
C PRO A 29 -11.86 -2.61 -14.33
N HIS A 30 -11.00 -3.17 -15.19
CA HIS A 30 -11.00 -4.58 -15.57
C HIS A 30 -9.83 -5.31 -14.93
N SER A 31 -9.52 -5.04 -13.67
CA SER A 31 -8.52 -5.82 -12.92
C SER A 31 -9.20 -6.57 -11.78
N HIS A 32 -8.47 -7.49 -11.18
CA HIS A 32 -8.85 -8.19 -9.98
C HIS A 32 -7.84 -7.90 -8.88
N ILE A 33 -8.34 -7.76 -7.66
CA ILE A 33 -7.52 -7.59 -6.46
C ILE A 33 -7.34 -8.95 -5.80
N LYS A 34 -6.09 -9.41 -5.67
CA LYS A 34 -5.77 -10.66 -4.96
C LYS A 34 -4.98 -10.34 -3.70
N CYS A 35 -5.45 -10.78 -2.54
CA CYS A 35 -4.69 -10.68 -1.30
C CYS A 35 -3.46 -11.58 -1.37
N LEU A 36 -2.28 -11.01 -1.09
CA LEU A 36 -1.01 -11.72 -1.05
C LEU A 36 -0.46 -11.87 0.37
N PHE A 37 -0.79 -10.92 1.24
CA PHE A 37 -0.36 -10.92 2.63
C PHE A 37 -1.41 -10.19 3.48
N LYS A 38 -1.68 -10.73 4.67
CA LYS A 38 -2.48 -10.10 5.70
C LYS A 38 -1.84 -10.35 7.06
N ALA A 39 -1.43 -9.30 7.75
CA ALA A 39 -0.69 -9.43 9.01
C ALA A 39 -1.45 -10.21 10.10
N SER A 40 -2.78 -10.12 10.12
CA SER A 40 -3.60 -10.87 11.07
C SER A 40 -3.63 -12.39 10.84
N HIS A 41 -3.24 -12.84 9.64
CA HIS A 41 -3.26 -14.25 9.23
C HIS A 41 -1.84 -14.79 9.08
N ASP A 42 -0.98 -14.06 8.38
CA ASP A 42 0.37 -14.49 7.99
C ASP A 42 1.44 -14.10 9.02
N GLY A 43 1.08 -13.31 10.03
CA GLY A 43 2.00 -12.78 11.04
C GLY A 43 2.51 -11.37 10.72
N ASP A 44 3.28 -10.79 11.64
CA ASP A 44 3.78 -9.40 11.56
C ASP A 44 5.28 -9.31 11.20
N GLU A 45 5.87 -10.41 10.73
CA GLU A 45 7.27 -10.49 10.34
C GLU A 45 7.48 -10.03 8.88
N PHE A 46 8.61 -9.33 8.65
CA PHE A 46 8.97 -8.81 7.33
C PHE A 46 9.14 -9.92 6.28
N GLU A 47 9.76 -11.03 6.68
CA GLU A 47 10.01 -12.20 5.85
C GLU A 47 8.71 -12.80 5.34
N ALA A 48 7.68 -12.93 6.19
CA ALA A 48 6.38 -13.45 5.80
C ALA A 48 5.70 -12.56 4.73
N MET A 49 5.80 -11.23 4.87
CA MET A 49 5.30 -10.31 3.84
C MET A 49 6.10 -10.44 2.54
N MET A 50 7.43 -10.54 2.61
CA MET A 50 8.27 -10.68 1.43
C MET A 50 8.01 -11.98 0.68
N ASP A 51 7.78 -13.08 1.40
CA ASP A 51 7.39 -14.37 0.82
C ASP A 51 6.01 -14.30 0.16
N GLY A 52 5.04 -13.62 0.77
CA GLY A 52 3.70 -13.43 0.21
C GLY A 52 3.71 -12.62 -1.10
N VAL A 53 4.56 -11.58 -1.17
CA VAL A 53 4.68 -10.75 -2.39
C VAL A 53 5.71 -11.27 -3.40
N ALA A 54 6.40 -12.37 -3.09
CA ALA A 54 7.42 -12.92 -3.95
C ALA A 54 6.85 -13.30 -5.32
N GLY A 55 7.53 -12.86 -6.39
CA GLY A 55 7.11 -13.14 -7.77
C GLY A 55 5.84 -12.41 -8.22
N ALA A 56 5.22 -11.57 -7.38
CA ALA A 56 4.08 -10.76 -7.77
C ALA A 56 4.46 -9.80 -8.91
N GLN A 57 3.91 -10.07 -10.10
CA GLN A 57 4.05 -9.20 -11.26
C GLN A 57 2.95 -8.13 -11.25
N GLY A 58 3.31 -6.90 -11.65
CA GLY A 58 2.35 -5.80 -11.75
C GLY A 58 2.34 -4.89 -10.53
N GLY A 59 1.17 -4.31 -10.23
CA GLY A 59 1.02 -3.32 -9.16
C GLY A 59 0.66 -3.96 -7.83
N LEU A 60 1.18 -3.36 -6.75
CA LEU A 60 0.88 -3.73 -5.37
C LEU A 60 0.05 -2.64 -4.70
N LEU A 61 -0.90 -3.04 -3.86
CA LEU A 61 -1.70 -2.16 -3.03
C LEU A 61 -1.51 -2.53 -1.57
N PHE A 62 -0.89 -1.64 -0.80
CA PHE A 62 -0.83 -1.72 0.65
C PHE A 62 -2.08 -1.05 1.21
N VAL A 63 -2.83 -1.75 2.04
CA VAL A 63 -3.97 -1.20 2.80
C VAL A 63 -3.61 -1.25 4.27
N ILE A 64 -3.70 -0.11 4.94
CA ILE A 64 -3.25 0.08 6.32
C ILE A 64 -4.38 0.73 7.11
N GLU A 65 -4.65 0.17 8.28
CA GLU A 65 -5.57 0.71 9.27
C GLU A 65 -4.81 1.04 10.55
N ASP A 66 -4.89 2.28 11.05
CA ASP A 66 -4.27 2.62 12.34
C ASP A 66 -5.06 2.08 13.53
N ASP A 67 -4.38 1.76 14.63
CA ASP A 67 -4.97 1.15 15.82
C ASP A 67 -5.74 2.09 16.76
N LYS A 68 -5.61 3.42 16.58
CA LYS A 68 -6.18 4.40 17.51
C LYS A 68 -7.52 4.94 17.06
N HIS A 69 -7.59 5.39 15.81
CA HIS A 69 -8.77 6.03 15.24
C HIS A 69 -9.34 5.25 14.06
N HIS A 70 -8.74 4.11 13.71
CA HIS A 70 -9.17 3.28 12.58
C HIS A 70 -9.21 4.07 11.26
N ASN A 71 -8.32 5.07 11.09
CA ASN A 71 -8.17 5.71 9.80
C ASN A 71 -7.57 4.68 8.85
N ARG A 72 -8.22 4.52 7.70
CA ARG A 72 -7.76 3.64 6.64
C ARG A 72 -7.16 4.47 5.52
N PHE A 73 -6.00 4.02 5.06
CA PHE A 73 -5.36 4.58 3.89
C PHE A 73 -4.68 3.48 3.10
N ALA A 74 -4.35 3.78 1.86
CA ALA A 74 -3.69 2.85 0.98
C ALA A 74 -2.51 3.49 0.25
N CYS A 75 -1.57 2.65 -0.16
CA CYS A 75 -0.43 3.01 -0.98
C CYS A 75 -0.35 2.06 -2.17
N HIS A 76 -0.46 2.62 -3.37
CA HIS A 76 -0.33 1.90 -4.63
C HIS A 76 1.08 2.06 -5.19
N LEU A 77 1.71 0.94 -5.50
CA LEU A 77 2.97 0.85 -6.23
C LEU A 77 2.69 0.27 -7.62
N GLU A 78 3.16 0.93 -8.66
CA GLU A 78 3.15 0.33 -10.00
C GLU A 78 4.48 -0.39 -10.25
N GLY A 79 4.63 -1.55 -9.62
CA GLY A 79 5.81 -2.40 -9.75
C GLY A 79 5.95 -3.40 -8.59
N PRO A 80 6.89 -4.35 -8.72
CA PRO A 80 7.14 -5.36 -7.69
C PRO A 80 7.87 -4.77 -6.48
N LEU A 81 7.76 -5.45 -5.35
CA LEU A 81 8.59 -5.22 -4.16
C LEU A 81 9.77 -6.20 -4.19
N ILE A 82 10.96 -5.70 -4.51
CA ILE A 82 12.16 -6.54 -4.70
C ILE A 82 13.10 -6.34 -3.52
N PRO A 83 13.42 -7.38 -2.73
CA PRO A 83 14.46 -7.30 -1.72
C PRO A 83 15.86 -7.34 -2.39
N PRO A 84 16.88 -6.73 -1.78
CA PRO A 84 18.26 -6.88 -2.28
C PRO A 84 18.76 -8.33 -2.15
N THR A 85 19.66 -8.74 -3.05
CA THR A 85 20.31 -10.05 -2.98
C THR A 85 21.24 -10.18 -1.77
N ASP A 86 21.91 -9.10 -1.38
CA ASP A 86 22.72 -9.04 -0.16
C ASP A 86 21.82 -8.68 1.04
N PRO A 87 21.69 -9.56 2.06
CA PRO A 87 20.81 -9.35 3.21
C PRO A 87 21.22 -8.17 4.09
N THR A 88 22.44 -7.63 3.93
CA THR A 88 22.97 -6.48 4.68
C THR A 88 22.82 -5.16 3.92
N SER A 89 22.23 -5.18 2.72
CA SER A 89 22.11 -4.02 1.85
C SER A 89 20.69 -3.48 1.78
N VAL A 90 20.51 -2.39 1.05
CA VAL A 90 19.21 -1.80 0.71
C VAL A 90 19.09 -1.66 -0.81
N LEU A 91 17.92 -1.91 -1.37
CA LEU A 91 17.63 -1.72 -2.79
C LEU A 91 16.63 -0.58 -2.97
N THR A 92 16.96 0.38 -3.83
CA THR A 92 16.04 1.45 -4.25
C THR A 92 15.55 1.19 -5.67
N THR A 93 14.25 1.14 -5.86
CA THR A 93 13.60 0.95 -7.16
C THR A 93 12.70 2.14 -7.45
N GLY A 94 12.86 2.75 -8.63
CA GLY A 94 11.93 3.78 -9.11
C GLY A 94 10.65 3.14 -9.61
N CYS A 95 9.50 3.59 -9.10
CA CYS A 95 8.19 3.14 -9.56
C CYS A 95 7.13 4.19 -9.25
N PRO A 96 6.08 4.34 -10.08
CA PRO A 96 4.96 5.22 -9.75
C PRO A 96 4.33 4.85 -8.40
N VAL A 97 4.11 5.86 -7.57
CA VAL A 97 3.50 5.73 -6.25
C VAL A 97 2.32 6.70 -6.13
N ALA A 98 1.21 6.22 -5.58
CA ALA A 98 0.10 7.06 -5.17
C ALA A 98 -0.42 6.64 -3.79
N PHE A 99 -0.82 7.62 -2.99
CA PHE A 99 -1.50 7.37 -1.71
C PHE A 99 -3.00 7.64 -1.86
N TYR A 100 -3.78 6.98 -1.03
CA TYR A 100 -5.23 7.16 -0.96
C TYR A 100 -5.65 7.23 0.50
N SER A 101 -6.37 8.27 0.90
CA SER A 101 -7.16 8.21 2.13
C SER A 101 -8.48 7.53 1.82
N ILE A 102 -8.81 6.49 2.60
CA ILE A 102 -10.08 5.77 2.50
C ILE A 102 -11.05 6.29 3.56
N SER A 103 -10.57 6.56 4.77
CA SER A 103 -11.37 7.13 5.86
C SER A 103 -10.52 7.96 6.82
N GLY A 104 -11.18 8.87 7.55
CA GLY A 104 -10.65 9.54 8.74
C GLY A 104 -9.74 10.76 8.52
N ALA A 105 -9.02 10.85 7.40
CA ALA A 105 -8.08 11.96 7.18
C ALA A 105 -8.75 13.23 6.60
N PHE A 106 -9.90 13.10 5.94
CA PHE A 106 -10.61 14.21 5.30
C PHE A 106 -12.06 14.30 5.77
N LYS A 107 -12.62 15.50 5.73
CA LYS A 107 -14.02 15.76 6.11
C LYS A 107 -15.00 15.22 5.08
N GLU A 108 -14.61 15.28 3.80
CA GLU A 108 -15.42 14.77 2.71
C GLU A 108 -15.45 13.25 2.72
N GLU A 109 -16.63 12.67 2.51
CA GLU A 109 -16.78 11.22 2.33
C GLU A 109 -16.13 10.74 1.02
N GLY A 110 -15.68 9.49 1.03
CA GLY A 110 -15.09 8.81 -0.12
C GLY A 110 -13.57 8.85 -0.20
N ILE A 111 -13.04 8.16 -1.21
CA ILE A 111 -11.58 7.97 -1.35
C ILE A 111 -10.94 9.24 -1.92
N THR A 112 -9.92 9.74 -1.25
CA THR A 112 -9.14 10.89 -1.70
C THR A 112 -7.76 10.43 -2.17
N LYS A 113 -7.43 10.71 -3.44
CA LYS A 113 -6.12 10.40 -4.03
C LYS A 113 -5.11 11.50 -3.71
N ILE A 114 -3.91 11.10 -3.33
CA ILE A 114 -2.75 11.96 -3.05
C ILE A 114 -1.63 11.58 -4.03
N THR A 115 -1.24 12.52 -4.87
CA THR A 115 -0.17 12.34 -5.84
C THR A 115 1.20 12.51 -5.19
N VAL A 116 2.11 11.55 -5.41
CA VAL A 116 3.51 11.66 -4.98
C VAL A 116 4.32 12.41 -6.04
N PRO A 117 5.11 13.44 -5.66
CA PRO A 117 5.98 14.14 -6.60
C PRO A 117 6.91 13.17 -7.34
N HIS A 118 7.13 13.39 -8.63
CA HIS A 118 7.88 12.46 -9.50
C HIS A 118 9.26 12.06 -8.94
N HIS A 119 10.04 13.00 -8.39
CA HIS A 119 11.36 12.72 -7.82
C HIS A 119 11.32 11.87 -6.53
N ASN A 120 10.13 11.67 -5.96
CA ASN A 120 9.89 10.83 -4.78
C ASN A 120 9.20 9.50 -5.14
N GLN A 121 8.91 9.23 -6.41
CA GLN A 121 8.28 7.98 -6.86
C GLN A 121 9.31 6.83 -6.88
N ARG A 122 9.54 6.28 -5.69
CA ARG A 122 10.48 5.19 -5.44
C ARG A 122 10.09 4.39 -4.21
N VAL A 123 10.50 3.14 -4.19
CA VAL A 123 10.48 2.25 -3.02
C VAL A 123 11.90 1.87 -2.64
N VAL A 124 12.17 1.78 -1.34
CA VAL A 124 13.43 1.29 -0.78
C VAL A 124 13.11 0.10 0.11
N VAL A 125 13.75 -1.04 -0.14
CA VAL A 125 13.58 -2.28 0.62
C VAL A 125 14.90 -2.65 1.26
N ALA A 126 14.89 -2.96 2.55
CA ALA A 126 16.06 -3.47 3.25
C ALA A 126 16.17 -4.99 3.09
N GLY A 127 17.41 -5.49 3.09
CA GLY A 127 17.65 -6.91 3.27
C GLY A 127 17.22 -7.41 4.66
N ALA A 128 17.17 -8.72 4.83
CA ALA A 128 16.71 -9.35 6.07
C ALA A 128 17.49 -8.88 7.32
N GLN A 129 18.78 -8.57 7.17
CA GLN A 129 19.67 -8.19 8.27
C GLN A 129 19.93 -6.69 8.39
N GLU A 130 19.38 -5.87 7.50
CA GLU A 130 19.55 -4.41 7.52
C GLU A 130 18.21 -3.70 7.71
N ALA A 131 18.27 -2.38 7.90
CA ALA A 131 17.14 -1.49 7.86
C ALA A 131 17.39 -0.31 6.91
N VAL A 132 16.33 0.18 6.28
CA VAL A 132 16.32 1.46 5.58
C VAL A 132 16.60 2.56 6.59
N ARG A 133 17.56 3.43 6.29
CA ARG A 133 17.96 4.57 7.13
C ARG A 133 17.61 5.88 6.44
N ALA A 134 16.93 6.76 7.16
CA ALA A 134 16.77 8.13 6.70
C ALA A 134 18.07 8.91 6.92
N VAL A 135 18.47 9.73 5.94
CA VAL A 135 19.67 10.57 6.04
C VAL A 135 19.53 11.51 7.24
N GLY A 136 20.47 11.44 8.18
CA GLY A 136 20.50 12.31 9.37
C GLY A 136 19.45 12.01 10.44
N ASP A 137 18.65 10.95 10.30
CA ASP A 137 17.61 10.57 11.26
C ASP A 137 17.91 9.18 11.83
N ARG A 138 17.43 8.90 13.05
CA ARG A 138 17.55 7.58 13.70
C ARG A 138 16.46 6.61 13.26
N ARG A 139 15.72 6.92 12.20
CA ARG A 139 14.65 6.06 11.67
C ARG A 139 15.25 4.83 11.01
N LEU A 140 14.82 3.68 11.47
CA LEU A 140 15.09 2.38 10.89
C LEU A 140 13.75 1.78 10.47
N GLY A 141 13.62 1.30 9.25
CA GLY A 141 12.43 0.58 8.78
C GLY A 141 12.79 -0.51 7.78
N LYS A 142 11.85 -1.40 7.45
CA LYS A 142 12.09 -2.47 6.48
C LYS A 142 11.75 -2.04 5.05
N VAL A 143 10.72 -1.23 4.90
CA VAL A 143 10.30 -0.68 3.60
C VAL A 143 10.06 0.81 3.74
N SER A 144 10.51 1.59 2.75
CA SER A 144 10.25 3.02 2.62
C SER A 144 9.67 3.33 1.24
N ILE A 145 8.53 4.02 1.19
CA ILE A 145 7.75 4.23 -0.03
C ILE A 145 7.51 5.73 -0.25
N GLY A 146 7.54 6.16 -1.51
CA GLY A 146 7.16 7.53 -1.89
C GLY A 146 8.16 8.58 -1.41
N GLY A 147 9.46 8.26 -1.44
CA GLY A 147 10.51 9.13 -0.91
C GLY A 147 10.50 9.20 0.63
N GLY A 148 9.97 8.17 1.28
CA GLY A 148 9.86 8.08 2.73
C GLY A 148 8.59 8.66 3.30
N ARG A 149 7.54 8.85 2.50
CA ARG A 149 6.19 9.23 2.98
C ARG A 149 5.49 8.11 3.72
N LEU A 150 5.82 6.86 3.44
CA LEU A 150 5.41 5.70 4.22
C LEU A 150 6.62 4.85 4.55
N TRP A 151 6.69 4.41 5.78
CA TRP A 151 7.66 3.45 6.28
C TRP A 151 6.91 2.33 6.99
N VAL A 152 7.29 1.09 6.73
CA VAL A 152 6.72 -0.12 7.33
C VAL A 152 7.83 -0.87 8.07
N GLY A 153 7.49 -1.46 9.22
CA GLY A 153 8.48 -2.16 10.06
C GLY A 153 9.40 -1.20 10.80
N VAL A 154 8.88 -0.06 11.25
CA VAL A 154 9.70 1.04 11.79
C VAL A 154 10.06 0.80 13.25
N GLU A 155 11.32 1.04 13.58
CA GLU A 155 11.81 0.99 14.96
C GLU A 155 12.54 2.29 15.33
N ARG A 156 12.37 2.76 16.58
CA ARG A 156 13.09 3.94 17.08
C ARG A 156 14.47 3.55 17.62
N ARG A 157 14.62 2.34 18.15
CA ARG A 157 15.87 1.78 18.69
C ARG A 157 15.87 0.25 18.58
N GLY A 158 16.82 -0.33 17.84
CA GLY A 158 16.98 -1.78 17.71
C GLY A 158 16.85 -2.27 16.28
N THR A 159 16.60 -3.57 16.11
CA THR A 159 16.34 -4.23 14.83
C THR A 159 14.92 -3.91 14.37
N ALA A 160 14.79 -3.27 13.21
CA ALA A 160 13.51 -3.13 12.52
C ALA A 160 12.94 -4.52 12.20
N GLY A 161 11.62 -4.73 12.34
CA GLY A 161 11.04 -6.05 12.07
C GLY A 161 9.52 -6.14 12.23
N ASP A 162 8.94 -5.53 13.28
CA ASP A 162 7.49 -5.54 13.53
C ASP A 162 6.78 -4.68 12.48
N LEU A 163 6.20 -5.33 11.47
CA LEU A 163 5.54 -4.67 10.35
C LEU A 163 4.36 -3.79 10.78
N ARG A 164 3.79 -4.04 11.96
CA ARG A 164 2.69 -3.21 12.46
C ARG A 164 3.15 -1.80 12.78
N ARG A 165 4.43 -1.60 13.09
CA ARG A 165 4.96 -0.27 13.36
C ARG A 165 5.18 0.47 12.06
N CYS A 166 4.41 1.52 11.86
CA CYS A 166 4.46 2.33 10.66
C CYS A 166 4.83 3.78 10.99
N CYS A 167 5.42 4.45 10.00
CA CYS A 167 5.53 5.89 9.99
C CYS A 167 5.00 6.43 8.67
N GLN A 168 3.99 7.29 8.73
CA GLN A 168 3.40 7.89 7.55
C GLN A 168 3.38 9.41 7.71
N TRP A 169 3.77 10.11 6.66
CA TRP A 169 3.66 11.56 6.61
C TRP A 169 3.56 12.04 5.16
N LEU A 170 2.98 13.22 5.02
CA LEU A 170 2.88 13.99 3.79
C LEU A 170 3.34 15.42 4.08
N THR A 171 3.65 16.16 3.02
CA THR A 171 3.79 17.60 3.09
C THR A 171 2.43 18.26 2.87
N ARG A 172 2.25 19.48 3.38
CA ARG A 172 1.03 20.25 3.11
C ARG A 172 0.76 20.44 1.62
N GLY A 173 1.81 20.57 0.82
CA GLY A 173 1.72 20.69 -0.64
C GLY A 173 1.31 19.39 -1.36
N ASP A 174 1.34 18.24 -0.68
CA ASP A 174 0.83 16.99 -1.25
C ASP A 174 -0.71 16.91 -1.15
N LEU A 175 -1.35 17.71 -0.28
CA LEU A 175 -2.80 17.64 -0.08
C LEU A 175 -3.59 18.21 -1.25
N PRO A 176 -4.69 17.55 -1.67
CA PRO A 176 -5.58 18.07 -2.68
C PRO A 176 -6.23 19.38 -2.21
N ALA A 177 -6.23 20.39 -3.08
CA ALA A 177 -6.72 21.74 -2.76
C ALA A 177 -8.25 21.81 -2.58
N ASP A 178 -8.98 20.82 -3.12
CA ASP A 178 -10.43 20.71 -3.09
C ASP A 178 -10.96 19.85 -1.93
N LYS A 179 -10.08 19.45 -0.99
CA LYS A 179 -10.44 18.62 0.17
C LYS A 179 -10.04 19.27 1.48
N THR A 180 -10.84 18.99 2.51
CA THR A 180 -10.65 19.52 3.86
C THR A 180 -9.99 18.46 4.73
N TYR A 181 -8.68 18.59 4.92
CA TYR A 181 -7.94 17.78 5.88
C TYR A 181 -8.36 18.10 7.32
N VAL A 182 -8.63 17.08 8.14
CA VAL A 182 -9.14 17.26 9.52
C VAL A 182 -8.08 17.02 10.61
N GLY A 183 -6.89 16.53 10.23
CA GLY A 183 -5.80 16.34 11.18
C GLY A 183 -5.06 17.65 11.50
N SER A 184 -4.06 17.54 12.37
CA SER A 184 -3.25 18.69 12.78
C SER A 184 -2.04 18.94 11.88
N PHE A 185 -1.51 20.16 11.92
CA PHE A 185 -0.30 20.63 11.24
C PHE A 185 0.87 20.84 12.22
N ASP A 186 0.93 20.09 13.32
CA ASP A 186 1.86 20.32 14.45
C ASP A 186 3.29 19.79 14.21
N GLY A 187 3.67 19.53 12.97
CA GLY A 187 5.00 19.04 12.60
C GLY A 187 6.03 20.16 12.40
N PRO A 188 7.34 19.87 12.50
CA PRO A 188 8.33 20.75 11.88
C PRO A 188 8.03 20.82 10.38
N HIS A 189 8.11 22.02 9.79
CA HIS A 189 7.59 22.49 8.47
C HIS A 189 7.67 21.59 7.22
N TRP A 190 8.24 20.40 7.32
CA TRP A 190 8.46 19.42 6.26
C TRP A 190 7.75 18.07 6.51
N ARG A 191 7.06 17.87 7.65
CA ARG A 191 6.28 16.64 7.98
C ARG A 191 4.98 16.99 8.70
N ASP A 192 4.14 17.78 8.05
CA ASP A 192 3.02 18.44 8.72
C ASP A 192 1.71 17.64 8.67
N VAL A 193 1.65 16.54 7.91
CA VAL A 193 0.38 15.85 7.63
C VAL A 193 0.53 14.35 7.71
N THR A 194 -0.51 13.63 8.16
CA THR A 194 -0.59 12.17 8.15
C THR A 194 -1.98 11.71 7.71
N LEU A 195 -2.06 10.54 7.06
CA LEU A 195 -3.34 9.87 6.74
C LEU A 195 -3.82 8.96 7.88
N ALA A 196 -2.91 8.58 8.78
CA ALA A 196 -3.21 7.86 10.01
C ALA A 196 -3.55 8.85 11.14
N ALA A 197 -4.01 8.34 12.28
CA ALA A 197 -4.18 9.13 13.50
C ALA A 197 -2.94 9.93 13.94
N SER A 198 -1.75 9.39 13.69
CA SER A 198 -0.47 9.93 14.12
C SER A 198 0.59 9.60 13.06
N PRO A 199 1.64 10.43 12.87
CA PRO A 199 2.70 10.10 11.95
C PRO A 199 3.46 8.83 12.30
N TRP A 200 3.41 8.44 13.57
CA TRP A 200 3.97 7.20 14.11
C TRP A 200 2.85 6.43 14.77
N PHE A 201 2.60 5.22 14.30
CA PHE A 201 1.46 4.44 14.74
C PHE A 201 1.72 2.95 14.62
N THR A 202 0.96 2.17 15.37
CA THR A 202 0.84 0.73 15.17
C THR A 202 -0.40 0.54 14.28
N CYS A 203 -0.32 -0.26 13.24
CA CYS A 203 -1.50 -0.60 12.47
C CYS A 203 -2.28 -1.73 13.15
N ALA A 204 -3.61 -1.61 13.15
CA ALA A 204 -4.52 -2.69 13.52
C ALA A 204 -4.53 -3.78 12.45
N ASP A 205 -4.43 -3.40 11.19
CA ASP A 205 -4.32 -4.31 10.05
C ASP A 205 -3.35 -3.76 9.00
N LEU A 206 -2.63 -4.68 8.37
CA LEU A 206 -1.75 -4.42 7.22
C LEU A 206 -1.98 -5.54 6.22
N GLU A 207 -2.43 -5.14 5.04
CA GLU A 207 -2.72 -6.04 3.95
C GLU A 207 -1.97 -5.61 2.70
N VAL A 208 -1.46 -6.57 1.94
CA VAL A 208 -0.85 -6.33 0.63
C VAL A 208 -1.58 -7.13 -0.43
N TYR A 209 -2.02 -6.42 -1.45
CA TYR A 209 -2.76 -6.99 -2.56
C TYR A 209 -1.98 -6.83 -3.86
N LYS A 210 -2.18 -7.78 -4.78
CA LYS A 210 -1.78 -7.69 -6.17
C LYS A 210 -2.95 -7.19 -7.01
N LEU A 211 -2.64 -6.34 -7.97
CA LEU A 211 -3.55 -5.92 -9.03
C LEU A 211 -3.28 -6.76 -10.28
N GLU A 212 -4.15 -7.73 -10.55
CA GLU A 212 -4.10 -8.57 -11.74
C GLU A 212 -4.95 -7.95 -12.84
N GLN A 213 -4.38 -7.64 -14.00
CA GLN A 213 -5.20 -7.27 -15.15
C GLN A 213 -6.10 -8.44 -15.50
N ALA A 214 -7.42 -8.23 -15.56
CA ALA A 214 -8.30 -9.18 -16.19
C ALA A 214 -7.92 -9.20 -17.66
N VAL A 215 -7.50 -10.37 -18.12
CA VAL A 215 -7.33 -10.67 -19.53
C VAL A 215 -8.68 -10.36 -20.18
N PRO A 216 -8.83 -9.36 -21.06
CA PRO A 216 -10.05 -9.14 -21.79
C PRO A 216 -10.39 -10.44 -22.49
N TYR A 217 -11.62 -10.91 -22.28
CA TYR A 217 -12.14 -12.13 -22.89
C TYR A 217 -11.93 -12.17 -24.42
N SER A 218 -11.65 -11.05 -25.10
CA SER A 218 -11.32 -10.97 -26.52
C SER A 218 -10.04 -11.71 -26.94
N TRP A 219 -9.02 -11.82 -26.08
CA TRP A 219 -7.76 -12.48 -26.45
C TRP A 219 -7.86 -14.01 -26.44
N LEU A 220 -8.71 -14.56 -25.57
CA LEU A 220 -9.04 -15.99 -25.54
C LEU A 220 -9.84 -16.40 -26.79
N TRP A 221 -10.73 -15.54 -27.30
CA TRP A 221 -11.40 -15.78 -28.58
C TRP A 221 -10.46 -15.66 -29.78
N LEU A 222 -9.55 -14.69 -29.80
CA LEU A 222 -8.60 -14.52 -30.89
C LEU A 222 -7.59 -15.67 -30.96
N SER A 223 -7.12 -16.17 -29.82
CA SER A 223 -6.23 -17.34 -29.77
C SER A 223 -6.97 -18.63 -30.13
N ALA A 224 -8.20 -18.83 -29.63
CA ALA A 224 -9.03 -19.96 -30.05
C ALA A 224 -9.39 -19.92 -31.55
N ALA A 225 -9.71 -18.74 -32.10
CA ALA A 225 -10.00 -18.54 -33.52
C ALA A 225 -8.75 -18.72 -34.40
N ALA A 226 -7.58 -18.25 -33.94
CA ALA A 226 -6.30 -18.47 -34.63
C ALA A 226 -5.94 -19.95 -34.69
N SER A 227 -6.07 -20.69 -33.58
CA SER A 227 -5.85 -22.14 -33.55
C SER A 227 -6.84 -22.92 -34.42
N LEU A 228 -8.06 -22.41 -34.63
CA LEU A 228 -9.05 -22.99 -35.55
C LEU A 228 -8.75 -22.68 -37.04
N MET A 229 -8.01 -21.61 -37.33
CA MET A 229 -7.62 -21.25 -38.71
C MET A 229 -6.27 -21.85 -39.14
N GLU A 230 -5.39 -22.17 -38.19
CA GLU A 230 -4.10 -22.85 -38.47
C GLU A 230 -4.21 -24.38 -38.57
N GLY A 231 -5.36 -24.95 -38.19
CA GLY A 231 -5.66 -26.39 -38.27
C GLY A 231 -6.28 -26.86 -39.59
N ARG A 232 -6.06 -26.17 -40.72
CA ARG A 232 -6.54 -26.57 -42.05
C ARG A 232 -5.40 -26.83 -43.03
#